data_AF-A0AB35YR96-F1
#
_entry.id   AF-A0AB35YR96-F1
#
_cell.length_a   1.000
_cell.length_b   1.000
_cell.length_c   1.000
_cell.angle_alpha   90.00
_cell.angle_beta   90.00
_cell.angle_gamma   90.00
#
_symmetry.space_group_name_H-M   'P 1'
#
loop_
_entity.id
_entity.type
_entity.pdbx_description
1 polymer ?
#
loop_
_entity_poly.entity_id
_entity_poly.type
_entity_poly.pdbx_seq_one_letter_code
_entity_poly.pdbx_strand_id
1 'polypeptide(L)'
;MLQNGFLRNRSKPNISKKRFWVSVALGIGASYSFYTLLCFISLFTGLFDLGTSNYVLATGAVERYWQNFNFALISLVLGNAMFLLNLFRKPDYNPVPGNVRLAVVNDQRFLPFNFSYLLFKLGLMVALLSDSIDTRVSEMKYILPLAVSVIFFESWKSIIRYFKKAAYKPLLLNFSILLVLAFGFAFTSVFPAERIENIRVSFNPFVELPVSDYEDNVDIYFRWKKLKVYEENNQLLYLLDSEKIANFDLLGDYLREEISKRSRGSLNITLLMPQNISLKNLVKLENRLTSLGYLSIKYITKFNDEALVNRFDARGLHKELHFINTPDSASKIPLPPQSKDAVASKTIKIYLSENAFIVDNEKIAENELVEFFIKHIDSVIQFNYVYNDNVTYQTYITLLASHKQAIQDLRYNDERVKLKFEDYFRPLNRKEYEADQQRIHKKYPLLIIENYIE
;
A
#
# COMPACT_ATOMS: atom_id res chain seq x y z
N MET A 1 43.93 54.06 1.19
CA MET A 1 42.71 54.82 0.82
C MET A 1 41.52 53.87 0.74
N LEU A 2 40.66 53.85 1.77
CA LEU A 2 39.35 53.20 1.69
C LEU A 2 38.49 54.03 0.73
N GLN A 3 38.08 53.46 -0.40
CA GLN A 3 37.15 54.13 -1.31
C GLN A 3 35.86 54.48 -0.55
N ASN A 4 35.60 55.79 -0.40
CA ASN A 4 34.43 56.41 0.26
C ASN A 4 33.06 56.06 -0.38
N GLY A 5 32.97 54.99 -1.18
CA GLY A 5 31.76 54.47 -1.81
C GLY A 5 31.29 53.11 -1.27
N PHE A 6 32.04 52.46 -0.37
CA PHE A 6 31.68 51.12 0.12
C PHE A 6 30.44 51.14 1.03
N LEU A 7 30.18 52.22 1.77
CA LEU A 7 29.06 52.32 2.72
C LEU A 7 27.88 53.20 2.26
N ARG A 8 27.93 53.80 1.06
CA ARG A 8 26.78 54.58 0.56
C ARG A 8 25.62 53.66 0.22
N ASN A 9 24.44 53.95 0.78
CA ASN A 9 23.17 53.35 0.37
C ASN A 9 22.97 53.68 -1.13
N ARG A 10 23.02 52.67 -1.99
CA ARG A 10 22.91 52.86 -3.44
C ARG A 10 21.45 53.05 -3.84
N SER A 11 21.23 53.81 -4.93
CA SER A 11 19.94 54.29 -5.38
C SER A 11 18.92 53.17 -5.63
N LYS A 12 17.64 53.48 -5.39
CA LYS A 12 16.50 52.60 -5.68
C LYS A 12 16.55 52.14 -7.14
N PRO A 13 16.24 50.87 -7.45
CA PRO A 13 16.21 50.41 -8.83
C PRO A 13 15.15 51.20 -9.61
N ASN A 14 15.52 51.75 -10.77
CA ASN A 14 14.59 52.43 -11.66
C ASN A 14 13.90 51.39 -12.56
N ILE A 15 12.71 50.95 -12.16
CA ILE A 15 11.95 49.89 -12.83
C ILE A 15 10.63 50.50 -13.32
N SER A 16 10.33 50.36 -14.60
CA SER A 16 9.06 50.84 -15.14
C SER A 16 7.89 50.01 -14.60
N LYS A 17 6.74 50.67 -14.36
CA LYS A 17 5.51 50.00 -13.88
C LYS A 17 5.09 48.85 -14.78
N LYS A 18 5.13 49.06 -16.11
CA LYS A 18 4.81 48.02 -17.11
C LYS A 18 5.68 46.78 -16.91
N ARG A 19 6.98 46.98 -16.73
CA ARG A 19 7.92 45.88 -16.56
C ARG A 19 7.71 45.13 -15.24
N PHE A 20 7.50 45.86 -14.15
CA PHE A 20 7.18 45.26 -12.87
C PHE A 20 5.97 44.33 -12.98
N TRP A 21 4.86 44.80 -13.55
CA TRP A 21 3.65 43.99 -13.74
C TRP A 21 3.84 42.80 -14.68
N VAL A 22 4.60 42.96 -15.77
CA VAL A 22 4.95 41.83 -16.65
C VAL A 22 5.77 40.77 -15.89
N SER A 23 6.74 41.18 -15.08
CA SER A 23 7.49 40.25 -14.22
C SER A 23 6.57 39.53 -13.23
N VAL A 24 5.62 40.25 -12.60
CA VAL A 24 4.65 39.66 -11.67
C VAL A 24 3.82 38.59 -12.39
N ALA A 25 3.26 38.91 -13.56
CA ALA A 25 2.47 37.98 -14.36
C ALA A 25 3.28 36.73 -14.76
N LEU A 26 4.54 36.90 -15.19
CA LEU A 26 5.43 35.79 -15.51
C LEU A 26 5.77 34.92 -14.29
N GLY A 27 6.04 35.54 -13.15
CA GLY A 27 6.36 34.81 -11.92
C GLY A 27 5.17 34.01 -11.39
N ILE A 28 3.99 34.61 -11.33
CA ILE A 28 2.76 33.93 -10.90
C ILE A 28 2.38 32.84 -11.91
N GLY A 29 2.41 33.12 -13.20
CA GLY A 29 2.11 32.15 -14.25
C GLY A 29 3.05 30.95 -14.20
N ALA A 30 4.36 31.18 -14.08
CA ALA A 30 5.34 30.10 -13.91
C ALA A 30 5.08 29.30 -12.62
N SER A 31 4.80 29.98 -11.50
CA SER A 31 4.48 29.31 -10.23
C SER A 31 3.27 28.40 -10.35
N TYR A 32 2.20 28.88 -10.99
CA TYR A 32 0.98 28.09 -11.18
C TYR A 32 1.22 26.87 -12.09
N SER A 33 2.00 27.03 -13.16
CA SER A 33 2.36 25.92 -14.06
C SER A 33 3.19 24.86 -13.35
N PHE A 34 4.20 25.24 -12.56
CA PHE A 34 5.00 24.29 -11.77
C PHE A 34 4.17 23.61 -10.69
N TYR A 35 3.29 24.35 -10.02
CA TYR A 35 2.40 23.80 -8.99
C TYR A 35 1.47 22.74 -9.59
N THR A 36 0.83 23.07 -10.71
CA THR A 36 -0.03 22.14 -11.47
C THR A 36 0.73 20.88 -11.89
N LEU A 37 1.97 21.03 -12.36
CA LEU A 37 2.81 19.89 -12.76
C LEU A 37 3.16 18.98 -11.56
N LEU A 38 3.53 19.54 -10.40
CA LEU A 38 3.84 18.74 -9.21
C LEU A 38 2.61 18.01 -8.68
N CYS A 39 1.46 18.68 -8.63
CA CYS A 39 0.18 18.05 -8.31
C CYS A 39 -0.15 16.92 -9.31
N PHE A 40 0.10 17.13 -10.60
CA PHE A 40 -0.11 16.12 -11.64
C PHE A 40 0.80 14.90 -11.44
N ILE A 41 2.10 15.11 -11.17
CA ILE A 41 3.05 14.00 -10.96
C ILE A 41 2.61 13.14 -9.77
N SER A 42 2.26 13.76 -8.64
CA SER A 42 1.77 13.02 -7.47
C SER A 42 0.48 12.26 -7.74
N LEU A 43 -0.37 12.80 -8.60
CA LEU A 43 -1.62 12.15 -8.98
C LEU A 43 -1.36 11.00 -9.96
N PHE A 44 -0.46 11.19 -10.91
CA PHE A 44 -0.10 10.20 -11.91
C PHE A 44 0.59 8.99 -11.25
N THR A 45 1.45 9.21 -10.27
CA THR A 45 2.15 8.11 -9.57
C THR A 45 1.17 7.20 -8.82
N GLY A 46 0.17 7.77 -8.14
CA GLY A 46 -0.86 6.96 -7.47
C GLY A 46 -1.84 6.25 -8.42
N LEU A 47 -1.76 6.47 -9.75
CA LEU A 47 -2.52 5.71 -10.74
C LEU A 47 -1.76 4.44 -11.21
N PHE A 48 -0.49 4.27 -10.85
CA PHE A 48 0.29 3.07 -11.20
C PHE A 48 0.03 1.86 -10.31
N ASP A 49 -0.87 1.96 -9.33
CA ASP A 49 -1.35 0.81 -8.59
C ASP A 49 -2.21 -0.07 -9.52
N LEU A 50 -1.56 -0.97 -10.26
CA LEU A 50 -2.14 -1.88 -11.26
C LEU A 50 -2.99 -3.01 -10.61
N GLY A 51 -3.64 -2.76 -9.48
CA GLY A 51 -4.44 -3.74 -8.74
C GLY A 51 -3.62 -4.86 -8.09
N THR A 52 -2.29 -4.75 -8.08
CA THR A 52 -1.39 -5.74 -7.46
C THR A 52 -1.40 -5.62 -5.94
N SER A 53 -1.56 -4.40 -5.41
CA SER A 53 -1.66 -4.14 -3.97
C SER A 53 -3.02 -4.58 -3.39
N ASN A 54 -3.07 -4.85 -2.10
CA ASN A 54 -4.28 -5.25 -1.37
C ASN A 54 -5.27 -4.11 -1.20
N TYR A 55 -4.83 -2.85 -1.30
CA TYR A 55 -5.69 -1.67 -1.27
C TYR A 55 -4.96 -0.45 -1.85
N VAL A 56 -5.75 0.50 -2.35
CA VAL A 56 -5.25 1.78 -2.87
C VAL A 56 -4.64 2.63 -1.76
N LEU A 57 -3.52 3.27 -2.06
CA LEU A 57 -2.99 4.36 -1.24
C LEU A 57 -3.91 5.60 -1.37
N ALA A 58 -4.86 5.73 -0.45
CA ALA A 58 -5.66 6.94 -0.31
C ALA A 58 -4.90 7.96 0.55
N THR A 59 -4.75 9.18 0.05
CA THR A 59 -4.07 10.26 0.79
C THR A 59 -5.11 11.11 1.46
N GLY A 60 -5.12 11.13 2.80
CA GLY A 60 -6.10 11.89 3.57
C GLY A 60 -6.08 13.38 3.24
N ALA A 61 -7.21 14.08 3.46
CA ALA A 61 -7.35 15.49 3.11
C ALA A 61 -6.29 16.39 3.77
N VAL A 62 -5.92 16.09 5.01
CA VAL A 62 -4.87 16.82 5.76
C VAL A 62 -3.49 16.59 5.14
N GLU A 63 -3.15 15.34 4.83
CA GLU A 63 -1.87 15.00 4.20
C GLU A 63 -1.74 15.67 2.83
N ARG A 64 -2.81 15.62 2.03
CA ARG A 64 -2.89 16.26 0.72
C ARG A 64 -2.71 17.78 0.81
N TYR A 65 -3.33 18.42 1.79
CA TYR A 65 -3.15 19.85 2.03
C TYR A 65 -1.69 20.20 2.28
N TRP A 66 -1.01 19.48 3.17
CA TRP A 66 0.40 19.72 3.46
C TRP A 66 1.31 19.43 2.27
N GLN A 67 0.99 18.41 1.48
CA GLN A 67 1.69 18.10 0.25
C GLN A 67 1.53 19.23 -0.78
N ASN A 68 0.30 19.70 -1.00
CA ASN A 68 0.01 20.82 -1.89
C ASN A 68 0.70 22.11 -1.42
N PHE A 69 0.73 22.36 -0.11
CA PHE A 69 1.46 23.49 0.47
C PHE A 69 2.96 23.41 0.16
N ASN A 70 3.58 22.24 0.30
CA ASN A 70 4.98 22.04 -0.06
C ASN A 70 5.23 22.25 -1.56
N PHE A 71 4.35 21.74 -2.42
CA PHE A 71 4.42 21.97 -3.86
C PHE A 71 4.25 23.43 -4.23
N ALA A 72 3.35 24.15 -3.55
CA ALA A 72 3.15 25.58 -3.73
C ALA A 72 4.42 26.36 -3.34
N LEU A 73 5.04 26.06 -2.19
CA LEU A 73 6.29 26.68 -1.78
C LEU A 73 7.41 26.51 -2.81
N ILE A 74 7.64 25.28 -3.28
CA ILE A 74 8.64 24.99 -4.33
C ILE A 74 8.35 25.85 -5.56
N SER A 75 7.10 25.82 -6.02
CA SER A 75 6.68 26.44 -7.27
C SER A 75 6.74 27.95 -7.22
N LEU A 76 6.39 28.56 -6.09
CA LEU A 76 6.47 30.00 -5.83
C LEU A 76 7.91 30.49 -5.75
N VAL A 77 8.85 29.69 -5.22
CA VAL A 77 10.28 30.04 -5.26
C VAL A 77 10.83 30.00 -6.68
N LEU A 78 10.47 28.98 -7.48
CA LEU A 78 10.84 28.91 -8.90
C LEU A 78 10.24 30.06 -9.72
N GLY A 79 8.96 30.38 -9.50
CA GLY A 79 8.33 31.52 -10.15
C GLY A 79 8.89 32.87 -9.69
N ASN A 80 9.27 33.00 -8.41
CA ASN A 80 9.96 34.19 -7.91
C ASN A 80 11.31 34.39 -8.59
N ALA A 81 12.05 33.32 -8.89
CA ALA A 81 13.27 33.41 -9.68
C ALA A 81 12.98 33.94 -11.10
N MET A 82 11.91 33.49 -11.75
CA MET A 82 11.48 34.03 -13.06
C MET A 82 11.06 35.49 -12.98
N PHE A 83 10.36 35.89 -11.91
CA PHE A 83 10.04 37.28 -11.61
C PHE A 83 11.31 38.13 -11.51
N LEU A 84 12.29 37.71 -10.70
CA LEU A 84 13.55 38.41 -10.49
C LEU A 84 14.42 38.45 -11.77
N LEU A 85 14.48 37.35 -12.52
CA LEU A 85 15.15 37.29 -13.83
C LEU A 85 14.60 38.36 -14.77
N ASN A 86 13.28 38.42 -14.92
CA ASN A 86 12.65 39.40 -15.81
C ASN A 86 12.70 40.82 -15.24
N LEU A 87 12.72 40.99 -13.92
CA LEU A 87 12.84 42.30 -13.26
C LEU A 87 14.24 42.90 -13.45
N PHE A 88 15.28 42.07 -13.37
CA PHE A 88 16.67 42.49 -13.47
C PHE A 88 17.26 42.32 -14.88
N ARG A 89 16.59 41.70 -15.86
CA ARG A 89 17.02 41.67 -17.28
C ARG A 89 17.43 43.06 -17.82
N LYS A 90 18.28 43.15 -18.83
CA LYS A 90 18.77 44.44 -19.34
C LYS A 90 17.62 45.34 -19.86
N PRO A 91 17.49 46.62 -19.43
CA PRO A 91 17.00 47.69 -20.30
C PRO A 91 18.16 48.66 -20.64
N ASP A 92 17.96 49.51 -21.63
CA ASP A 92 19.01 50.41 -22.14
C ASP A 92 19.39 51.54 -21.15
N TYR A 93 18.60 51.79 -20.09
CA TYR A 93 18.81 52.86 -19.09
C TYR A 93 18.62 52.39 -17.63
N ASN A 94 19.39 51.40 -17.16
CA ASN A 94 19.36 50.98 -15.75
C ASN A 94 20.56 51.53 -14.95
N PRO A 95 20.38 52.18 -13.79
CA PRO A 95 21.47 52.64 -12.93
C PRO A 95 22.25 51.49 -12.25
N VAL A 96 21.79 50.24 -12.33
CA VAL A 96 22.50 49.08 -11.76
C VAL A 96 23.62 48.61 -12.70
N PRO A 97 24.88 48.49 -12.21
CA PRO A 97 26.01 47.99 -12.99
C PRO A 97 25.76 46.61 -13.64
N GLY A 98 26.26 46.43 -14.86
CA GLY A 98 26.05 45.20 -15.63
C GLY A 98 26.54 43.93 -14.94
N ASN A 99 27.66 43.99 -14.23
CA ASN A 99 28.23 42.86 -13.47
C ASN A 99 27.34 42.41 -12.30
N VAL A 100 26.76 43.35 -11.56
CA VAL A 100 25.84 43.07 -10.45
C VAL A 100 24.55 42.45 -10.98
N ARG A 101 24.04 42.98 -12.09
CA ARG A 101 22.86 42.44 -12.77
C ARG A 101 23.12 41.02 -13.26
N LEU A 102 24.27 40.76 -13.87
CA LEU A 102 24.66 39.42 -14.31
C LEU A 102 24.81 38.47 -13.12
N ALA A 103 25.34 38.93 -11.98
CA ALA A 103 25.40 38.12 -10.77
C ALA A 103 24.00 37.73 -10.27
N VAL A 104 23.07 38.70 -10.16
CA VAL A 104 21.67 38.42 -9.78
C VAL A 104 21.03 37.47 -10.78
N VAL A 105 21.16 37.72 -12.09
CA VAL A 105 20.60 36.86 -13.14
C VAL A 105 21.19 35.45 -13.10
N ASN A 106 22.49 35.32 -12.84
CA ASN A 106 23.13 34.01 -12.73
C ASN A 106 22.63 33.26 -11.49
N ASP A 107 22.50 33.92 -10.34
CA ASP A 107 21.95 33.30 -9.14
C ASP A 107 20.51 32.80 -9.37
N GLN A 108 19.68 33.58 -10.08
CA GLN A 108 18.31 33.18 -10.40
C GLN A 108 18.20 32.15 -11.54
N ARG A 109 19.23 32.01 -12.39
CA ARG A 109 19.21 31.07 -13.52
C ARG A 109 19.83 29.72 -13.14
N PHE A 110 21.00 29.72 -12.52
CA PHE A 110 21.74 28.50 -12.23
C PHE A 110 21.19 27.76 -11.01
N LEU A 111 20.88 28.47 -9.93
CA LEU A 111 20.46 27.83 -8.68
C LEU A 111 19.07 27.17 -8.82
N PRO A 112 18.02 27.85 -9.33
CA PRO A 112 16.71 27.24 -9.52
C PRO A 112 16.69 26.19 -10.63
N PHE A 113 17.49 26.34 -11.69
CA PHE A 113 17.55 25.34 -12.77
C PHE A 113 18.25 24.06 -12.33
N ASN A 114 19.43 24.17 -11.71
CA ASN A 114 20.14 23.00 -11.18
C ASN A 114 19.34 22.31 -10.07
N PHE A 115 18.70 23.11 -9.20
CA PHE A 115 17.79 22.57 -8.21
C PHE A 115 16.58 21.90 -8.85
N SER A 116 15.89 22.52 -9.81
CA SER A 116 14.72 21.92 -10.47
C SER A 116 15.11 20.63 -11.19
N TYR A 117 16.27 20.59 -11.84
CA TYR A 117 16.78 19.39 -12.50
C TYR A 117 17.03 18.26 -11.48
N LEU A 118 17.72 18.56 -10.38
CA LEU A 118 18.01 17.59 -9.33
C LEU A 118 16.73 17.15 -8.61
N LEU A 119 15.85 18.10 -8.25
CA LEU A 119 14.57 17.85 -7.61
C LEU A 119 13.66 17.01 -8.52
N PHE A 120 13.64 17.26 -9.82
CA PHE A 120 12.84 16.45 -10.74
C PHE A 120 13.40 15.02 -10.83
N LYS A 121 14.72 14.85 -10.93
CA LYS A 121 15.35 13.53 -10.94
C LYS A 121 15.11 12.76 -9.63
N LEU A 122 15.45 13.37 -8.50
CA LEU A 122 15.27 12.76 -7.18
C LEU A 122 13.80 12.58 -6.84
N GLY A 123 12.96 13.57 -7.14
CA GLY A 123 11.53 13.53 -6.90
C GLY A 123 10.83 12.45 -7.71
N LEU A 124 11.20 12.26 -8.97
CA LEU A 124 10.67 11.17 -9.80
C LEU A 124 11.17 9.81 -9.30
N MET A 125 12.45 9.69 -8.91
CA MET A 125 12.99 8.47 -8.31
C MET A 125 12.28 8.13 -6.99
N VAL A 126 12.13 9.10 -6.09
CA VAL A 126 11.43 8.94 -4.81
C VAL A 126 9.97 8.62 -5.04
N ALA A 127 9.29 9.25 -6.00
CA ALA A 127 7.88 8.96 -6.28
C ALA A 127 7.67 7.55 -6.85
N LEU A 128 8.58 7.07 -7.73
CA LEU A 128 8.56 5.69 -8.23
C LEU A 128 8.83 4.68 -7.11
N LEU A 129 9.82 4.97 -6.25
CA LEU A 129 10.16 4.12 -5.11
C LEU A 129 9.07 4.14 -4.04
N SER A 130 8.43 5.29 -3.82
CA SER A 130 7.32 5.49 -2.88
C SER A 130 6.13 4.62 -3.22
N ASP A 131 5.76 4.57 -4.51
CA ASP A 131 4.71 3.67 -4.97
C ASP A 131 5.10 2.19 -4.81
N SER A 132 6.38 1.86 -5.00
CA SER A 132 6.86 0.47 -4.86
C SER A 132 7.04 0.00 -3.41
N ILE A 133 7.32 0.91 -2.46
CA ILE A 133 7.80 0.59 -1.10
C ILE A 133 6.80 1.05 -0.01
N ASP A 134 5.61 1.55 -0.39
CA ASP A 134 4.58 2.04 0.54
C ASP A 134 5.08 3.19 1.45
N THR A 135 6.12 3.92 1.02
CA THR A 135 6.61 5.09 1.76
C THR A 135 5.80 6.31 1.37
N ARG A 136 5.22 7.03 2.32
CA ARG A 136 4.42 8.20 1.98
C ARG A 136 5.30 9.43 1.79
N VAL A 137 5.07 10.19 0.72
CA VAL A 137 5.73 11.51 0.53
C VAL A 137 5.45 12.46 1.71
N SER A 138 4.34 12.26 2.43
CA SER A 138 4.00 13.00 3.66
C SER A 138 5.01 12.80 4.80
N GLU A 139 5.78 11.72 4.82
CA GLU A 139 6.86 11.50 5.80
C GLU A 139 8.01 12.48 5.59
N MET A 140 8.21 12.98 4.35
CA MET A 140 9.23 13.96 4.01
C MET A 140 8.77 15.42 4.19
N LYS A 141 7.62 15.64 4.86
CA LYS A 141 6.97 16.97 4.99
C LYS A 141 7.84 18.07 5.56
N TYR A 142 8.89 17.74 6.33
CA TYR A 142 9.79 18.73 6.94
C TYR A 142 11.03 19.02 6.10
N ILE A 143 11.49 18.08 5.28
CA ILE A 143 12.72 18.23 4.48
C ILE A 143 12.47 19.17 3.30
N LEU A 144 11.30 19.06 2.65
CA LEU A 144 10.96 19.85 1.47
C LEU A 144 10.89 21.37 1.77
N PRO A 145 10.17 21.86 2.80
CA PRO A 145 10.19 23.28 3.17
C PRO A 145 11.59 23.82 3.48
N LEU A 146 12.44 23.00 4.10
CA LEU A 146 13.78 23.40 4.50
C LEU A 146 14.68 23.59 3.27
N ALA A 147 14.62 22.67 2.31
CA ALA A 147 15.31 22.81 1.03
C ALA A 147 14.86 24.07 0.27
N VAL A 148 13.54 24.31 0.21
CA VAL A 148 12.96 25.50 -0.44
C VAL A 148 13.40 26.79 0.24
N SER A 149 13.42 26.81 1.57
CA SER A 149 13.87 27.97 2.35
C SER A 149 15.33 28.32 2.04
N VAL A 150 16.21 27.31 1.97
CA VAL A 150 17.62 27.52 1.62
C VAL A 150 17.76 28.15 0.23
N ILE A 151 17.03 27.66 -0.77
CA ILE A 151 17.07 28.18 -2.14
C ILE A 151 16.55 29.61 -2.19
N PHE A 152 15.46 29.86 -1.49
CA PHE A 152 14.86 31.18 -1.42
C PHE A 152 15.82 32.21 -0.83
N PHE A 153 16.46 31.90 0.30
CA PHE A 153 17.43 32.81 0.92
C PHE A 153 18.72 32.96 0.11
N GLU A 154 19.21 31.89 -0.53
CA GLU A 154 20.39 31.98 -1.40
C GLU A 154 20.12 32.90 -2.60
N SER A 155 18.89 32.89 -3.14
CA SER A 155 18.46 33.78 -4.22
C SER A 155 18.53 35.27 -3.86
N TRP A 156 18.53 35.62 -2.57
CA TRP A 156 18.59 37.00 -2.09
C TRP A 156 20.01 37.53 -1.90
N LYS A 157 21.01 36.65 -1.85
CA LYS A 157 22.38 36.98 -1.45
C LYS A 157 23.00 38.09 -2.30
N SER A 158 22.91 37.99 -3.63
CA SER A 158 23.43 39.05 -4.51
C SER A 158 22.66 40.36 -4.42
N ILE A 159 21.34 40.30 -4.16
CA ILE A 159 20.49 41.49 -3.98
C ILE A 159 20.88 42.20 -2.67
N ILE A 160 21.01 41.46 -1.57
CA ILE A 160 21.41 41.99 -0.25
C ILE A 160 22.85 42.53 -0.31
N ARG A 161 23.77 41.80 -0.96
CA ARG A 161 25.17 42.24 -1.09
C ARG A 161 25.30 43.60 -1.76
N TYR A 162 24.46 43.88 -2.76
CA TYR A 162 24.49 45.13 -3.52
C TYR A 162 23.68 46.27 -2.87
N PHE A 163 22.42 46.01 -2.50
CA PHE A 163 21.49 47.02 -1.99
C PHE A 163 21.51 47.16 -0.45
N LYS A 164 22.19 46.25 0.26
CA LYS A 164 22.40 46.27 1.72
C LYS A 164 21.09 46.41 2.49
N LYS A 165 21.05 47.30 3.49
CA LYS A 165 19.89 47.53 4.38
C LYS A 165 18.61 47.88 3.61
N ALA A 166 18.73 48.52 2.44
CA ALA A 166 17.59 48.91 1.61
C ALA A 166 16.87 47.71 0.97
N ALA A 167 17.52 46.55 0.85
CA ALA A 167 16.94 45.34 0.28
C ALA A 167 15.97 44.62 1.23
N TYR A 168 16.18 44.70 2.54
CA TYR A 168 15.46 43.84 3.49
C TYR A 168 13.95 44.09 3.48
N LYS A 169 13.50 45.34 3.49
CA LYS A 169 12.06 45.66 3.48
C LYS A 169 11.31 45.10 2.26
N PRO A 170 11.75 45.32 1.01
CA PRO A 170 11.08 44.74 -0.15
C PRO A 170 11.22 43.22 -0.25
N LEU A 171 12.34 42.63 0.20
CA LEU A 171 12.51 41.18 0.24
C LEU A 171 11.58 40.52 1.27
N LEU A 172 11.46 41.10 2.47
CA LEU A 172 10.50 40.63 3.48
C LEU A 172 9.06 40.74 2.99
N LEU A 173 8.70 41.84 2.31
CA LEU A 173 7.38 41.97 1.71
C LEU A 173 7.13 40.89 0.64
N ASN A 174 8.10 40.63 -0.23
CA ASN A 174 8.02 39.56 -1.23
C ASN A 174 7.85 38.19 -0.55
N PHE A 175 8.60 37.89 0.51
CA PHE A 175 8.44 36.66 1.28
C PHE A 175 7.04 36.53 1.89
N SER A 176 6.53 37.57 2.55
CA SER A 176 5.17 37.56 3.11
C SER A 176 4.12 37.32 2.03
N ILE A 177 4.27 37.92 0.85
CA ILE A 177 3.34 37.71 -0.28
C ILE A 177 3.41 36.26 -0.77
N LEU A 178 4.61 35.70 -0.95
CA LEU A 178 4.78 34.32 -1.39
C LEU A 178 4.21 33.34 -0.36
N LEU A 179 4.36 33.62 0.94
CA LEU A 179 3.79 32.78 1.99
C LEU A 179 2.25 32.79 1.96
N VAL A 180 1.63 33.97 1.79
CA VAL A 180 0.17 34.07 1.61
C VAL A 180 -0.29 33.36 0.34
N LEU A 181 0.44 33.50 -0.78
CA LEU A 181 0.14 32.79 -2.02
C LEU A 181 0.31 31.28 -1.88
N ALA A 182 1.26 30.80 -1.09
CA ALA A 182 1.47 29.37 -0.85
C ALA A 182 0.26 28.75 -0.14
N PHE A 183 -0.27 29.43 0.88
CA PHE A 183 -1.52 29.03 1.51
C PHE A 183 -2.68 29.06 0.51
N GLY A 184 -2.80 30.13 -0.29
CA GLY A 184 -3.83 30.22 -1.34
C GLY A 184 -3.79 29.05 -2.32
N PHE A 185 -2.60 28.71 -2.82
CA PHE A 185 -2.41 27.58 -3.72
C PHE A 185 -2.74 26.24 -3.06
N ALA A 186 -2.33 26.04 -1.79
CA ALA A 186 -2.61 24.81 -1.05
C ALA A 186 -4.11 24.53 -0.89
N PHE A 187 -4.93 25.58 -0.72
CA PHE A 187 -6.39 25.48 -0.66
C PHE A 187 -7.02 25.20 -2.04
N THR A 188 -6.38 25.64 -3.13
CA THR A 188 -6.86 25.35 -4.47
C THR A 188 -6.45 23.93 -4.89
N SER A 189 -7.41 23.00 -4.86
CA SER A 189 -7.22 21.70 -5.49
C SER A 189 -7.28 21.87 -7.01
N VAL A 190 -6.13 21.77 -7.68
CA VAL A 190 -6.04 21.89 -9.15
C VAL A 190 -6.80 20.76 -9.84
N PHE A 191 -6.82 19.58 -9.21
CA PHE A 191 -7.50 18.39 -9.71
C PHE A 191 -8.66 18.00 -8.78
N PRO A 192 -9.75 17.43 -9.30
CA PRO A 192 -10.86 16.94 -8.49
C PRO A 192 -10.45 15.65 -7.78
N ALA A 193 -9.81 15.80 -6.62
CA ALA A 193 -9.15 14.70 -5.94
C ALA A 193 -10.12 13.60 -5.48
N GLU A 194 -11.31 13.97 -4.98
CA GLU A 194 -12.36 13.00 -4.61
C GLU A 194 -12.78 12.14 -5.81
N ARG A 195 -12.97 12.75 -6.98
CA ARG A 195 -13.33 12.02 -8.20
C ARG A 195 -12.25 11.02 -8.59
N ILE A 196 -10.99 11.39 -8.46
CA ILE A 196 -9.85 10.55 -8.85
C ILE A 196 -9.64 9.43 -7.83
N GLU A 197 -9.82 9.70 -6.54
CA GLU A 197 -9.82 8.66 -5.51
C GLU A 197 -10.96 7.66 -5.72
N ASN A 198 -12.17 8.14 -6.03
CA ASN A 198 -13.29 7.25 -6.34
C ASN A 198 -12.98 6.35 -7.55
N ILE A 199 -12.31 6.89 -8.58
CA ILE A 199 -11.84 6.07 -9.71
C ILE A 199 -10.84 5.01 -9.23
N ARG A 200 -9.83 5.38 -8.42
CA ARG A 200 -8.85 4.40 -7.91
C ARG A 200 -9.48 3.33 -7.04
N VAL A 201 -10.34 3.73 -6.11
CA VAL A 201 -11.10 2.81 -5.25
C VAL A 201 -11.98 1.88 -6.09
N SER A 202 -12.56 2.36 -7.20
CA SER A 202 -13.33 1.49 -8.10
C SER A 202 -12.49 0.41 -8.79
N PHE A 203 -11.20 0.68 -9.05
CA PHE A 203 -10.27 -0.30 -9.62
C PHE A 203 -9.65 -1.24 -8.58
N ASN A 204 -9.45 -0.78 -7.34
CA ASN A 204 -8.86 -1.59 -6.27
C ASN A 204 -9.52 -1.23 -4.90
N PRO A 205 -10.74 -1.71 -4.64
CA PRO A 205 -11.57 -1.27 -3.51
C PRO A 205 -10.97 -1.70 -2.17
N PHE A 206 -11.04 -0.89 -1.12
CA PHE A 206 -10.51 -1.30 0.19
C PHE A 206 -11.29 -2.51 0.73
N VAL A 207 -10.57 -3.49 1.28
CA VAL A 207 -11.14 -4.65 1.96
C VAL A 207 -10.57 -4.72 3.36
N GLU A 208 -11.44 -4.72 4.35
CA GLU A 208 -11.06 -4.88 5.75
C GLU A 208 -10.70 -6.34 6.02
N LEU A 209 -9.44 -6.68 5.81
CA LEU A 209 -8.92 -8.05 5.93
C LEU A 209 -9.03 -8.58 7.37
N PRO A 210 -9.20 -9.90 7.54
CA PRO A 210 -9.16 -10.54 8.85
C PRO A 210 -7.78 -10.41 9.49
N VAL A 211 -7.75 -10.38 10.82
CA VAL A 211 -6.54 -10.29 11.64
C VAL A 211 -6.04 -11.69 11.98
N SER A 212 -4.74 -11.91 11.83
CA SER A 212 -4.04 -13.12 12.28
C SER A 212 -2.56 -12.80 12.50
N ASP A 213 -2.05 -13.12 13.70
CA ASP A 213 -0.62 -13.00 14.00
C ASP A 213 0.19 -14.22 13.53
N TYR A 214 -0.50 -15.27 13.06
CA TYR A 214 0.10 -16.45 12.43
C TYR A 214 0.04 -16.33 10.90
N GLU A 215 1.14 -16.70 10.23
CA GLU A 215 1.27 -16.82 8.77
C GLU A 215 1.78 -18.22 8.40
N ASP A 216 1.25 -18.80 7.31
CA ASP A 216 1.86 -20.02 6.80
C ASP A 216 3.15 -19.71 6.05
N ASN A 217 4.23 -20.37 6.46
CA ASN A 217 5.52 -20.30 5.79
C ASN A 217 5.56 -21.26 4.58
N VAL A 218 4.73 -20.99 3.57
CA VAL A 218 4.76 -21.76 2.32
C VAL A 218 5.33 -20.89 1.20
N ASP A 219 6.60 -21.15 0.86
CA ASP A 219 7.29 -20.63 -0.32
C ASP A 219 6.71 -21.26 -1.58
N ILE A 220 5.51 -20.83 -1.96
CA ILE A 220 4.83 -21.36 -3.12
C ILE A 220 5.06 -20.44 -4.32
N TYR A 221 5.93 -20.86 -5.23
CA TYR A 221 6.20 -20.24 -6.55
C TYR A 221 5.01 -20.29 -7.54
N PHE A 222 3.80 -20.64 -7.11
CA PHE A 222 2.66 -20.81 -8.03
C PHE A 222 2.10 -19.46 -8.49
N ARG A 223 1.48 -19.47 -9.68
CA ARG A 223 0.74 -18.33 -10.21
C ARG A 223 -0.49 -18.12 -9.33
N TRP A 224 -0.57 -16.98 -8.67
CA TRP A 224 -1.73 -16.65 -7.84
C TRP A 224 -2.68 -15.76 -8.64
N LYS A 225 -3.97 -16.09 -8.58
CA LYS A 225 -5.05 -15.22 -9.08
C LYS A 225 -5.67 -14.51 -7.90
N LYS A 226 -5.74 -13.19 -7.96
CA LYS A 226 -6.22 -12.39 -6.84
C LYS A 226 -7.72 -12.22 -6.96
N LEU A 227 -8.45 -12.85 -6.05
CA LEU A 227 -9.89 -12.70 -5.92
C LEU A 227 -10.19 -11.81 -4.72
N LYS A 228 -10.78 -10.64 -5.00
CA LYS A 228 -11.18 -9.68 -3.99
C LYS A 228 -12.69 -9.63 -3.88
N VAL A 229 -13.20 -9.92 -2.70
CA VAL A 229 -14.62 -9.81 -2.36
C VAL A 229 -14.81 -8.52 -1.59
N TYR A 230 -15.79 -7.72 -1.94
CA TYR A 230 -16.11 -6.48 -1.24
C TYR A 230 -17.60 -6.18 -1.33
N GLU A 231 -18.09 -5.34 -0.44
CA GLU A 231 -19.48 -4.92 -0.41
C GLU A 231 -19.63 -3.51 -0.99
N GLU A 232 -20.59 -3.33 -1.89
CA GLU A 232 -20.97 -2.02 -2.43
C GLU A 232 -22.50 -1.98 -2.53
N ASN A 233 -23.14 -0.95 -1.98
CA ASN A 233 -24.59 -0.82 -1.98
C ASN A 233 -25.34 -2.05 -1.41
N ASN A 234 -24.81 -2.65 -0.33
CA ASN A 234 -25.32 -3.87 0.30
C ASN A 234 -25.32 -5.11 -0.62
N GLN A 235 -24.47 -5.12 -1.65
CA GLN A 235 -24.28 -6.26 -2.54
C GLN A 235 -22.82 -6.70 -2.52
N LEU A 236 -22.60 -8.02 -2.42
CA LEU A 236 -21.26 -8.60 -2.54
C LEU A 236 -20.84 -8.64 -4.00
N LEU A 237 -19.66 -8.08 -4.26
CA LEU A 237 -19.03 -7.99 -5.57
C LEU A 237 -17.69 -8.73 -5.54
N TYR A 238 -17.29 -9.22 -6.71
CA TYR A 238 -16.07 -10.00 -6.89
C TYR A 238 -15.19 -9.28 -7.92
N LEU A 239 -13.97 -8.93 -7.53
CA LEU A 239 -12.95 -8.39 -8.43
C LEU A 239 -11.88 -9.43 -8.63
N LEU A 240 -11.73 -9.89 -9.87
CA LEU A 240 -10.73 -10.88 -10.27
C LEU A 240 -9.85 -10.26 -11.35
N ASP A 241 -8.56 -10.08 -11.08
CA ASP A 241 -7.58 -9.51 -12.02
C ASP A 241 -8.04 -8.21 -12.73
N SER A 242 -8.74 -7.33 -12.00
CA SER A 242 -9.34 -6.06 -12.46
C SER A 242 -10.73 -6.16 -13.13
N GLU A 243 -11.29 -7.36 -13.29
CA GLU A 243 -12.66 -7.54 -13.77
C GLU A 243 -13.66 -7.58 -12.62
N LYS A 244 -14.61 -6.64 -12.66
CA LYS A 244 -15.69 -6.53 -11.68
C LYS A 244 -16.86 -7.43 -12.08
N ILE A 245 -17.19 -8.36 -11.20
CA ILE A 245 -18.22 -9.39 -11.39
C ILE A 245 -19.27 -9.20 -10.30
N ALA A 246 -20.50 -8.85 -10.72
CA ALA A 246 -21.60 -8.55 -9.80
C ALA A 246 -22.41 -9.77 -9.36
N ASN A 247 -22.30 -10.89 -10.10
CA ASN A 247 -23.05 -12.11 -9.81
C ASN A 247 -22.08 -13.26 -9.53
N PHE A 248 -22.29 -13.95 -8.42
CA PHE A 248 -21.50 -15.12 -8.03
C PHE A 248 -21.51 -16.24 -9.08
N ASP A 249 -22.62 -16.44 -9.80
CA ASP A 249 -22.70 -17.48 -10.83
C ASP A 249 -21.78 -17.15 -12.01
N LEU A 250 -21.73 -15.87 -12.41
CA LEU A 250 -20.83 -15.37 -13.45
C LEU A 250 -19.35 -15.52 -13.06
N LEU A 251 -19.02 -15.37 -11.78
CA LEU A 251 -17.66 -15.63 -11.29
C LEU A 251 -17.24 -17.08 -11.58
N GLY A 252 -18.16 -18.02 -11.40
CA GLY A 252 -17.90 -19.42 -11.69
C GLY A 252 -17.67 -19.72 -13.16
N ASP A 253 -18.36 -19.02 -14.05
CA ASP A 253 -18.19 -19.16 -15.50
C ASP A 253 -16.87 -18.52 -15.96
N TYR A 254 -16.54 -17.34 -15.44
CA TYR A 254 -15.27 -16.68 -15.71
C TYR A 254 -14.07 -17.53 -15.30
N LEU A 255 -14.08 -18.05 -14.05
CA LEU A 255 -13.04 -18.94 -13.54
C LEU A 255 -12.91 -20.25 -14.34
N ARG A 256 -13.97 -20.64 -15.07
CA ARG A 256 -13.98 -21.82 -15.94
C ARG A 256 -13.40 -21.50 -17.32
N GLU A 257 -13.73 -20.36 -17.90
CA GLU A 257 -13.34 -19.97 -19.25
C GLU A 257 -11.89 -19.49 -19.31
N GLU A 258 -11.45 -18.71 -18.33
CA GLU A 258 -10.14 -18.08 -18.35
C GLU A 258 -8.99 -19.09 -18.15
N ILE A 259 -9.23 -20.16 -17.38
CA ILE A 259 -8.19 -21.10 -16.96
C ILE A 259 -8.54 -22.52 -17.44
N SER A 260 -7.62 -23.09 -18.23
CA SER A 260 -7.73 -24.47 -18.70
C SER A 260 -7.86 -25.44 -17.51
N LYS A 261 -8.72 -26.46 -17.65
CA LYS A 261 -8.95 -27.46 -16.59
C LYS A 261 -7.66 -28.09 -16.06
N ARG A 262 -6.65 -28.28 -16.92
CA ARG A 262 -5.35 -28.86 -16.54
C ARG A 262 -4.54 -27.95 -15.62
N SER A 263 -4.72 -26.63 -15.72
CA SER A 263 -3.95 -25.63 -14.97
C SER A 263 -4.58 -25.27 -13.63
N ARG A 264 -5.88 -25.55 -13.42
CA ARG A 264 -6.59 -25.16 -12.18
C ARG A 264 -6.04 -25.84 -10.94
N GLY A 265 -5.58 -27.08 -11.05
CA GLY A 265 -5.01 -27.82 -9.92
C GLY A 265 -3.68 -27.27 -9.42
N SER A 266 -2.95 -26.52 -10.24
CA SER A 266 -1.69 -25.87 -9.87
C SER A 266 -1.83 -24.35 -9.67
N LEU A 267 -3.06 -23.83 -9.71
CA LEU A 267 -3.33 -22.41 -9.56
C LEU A 267 -3.97 -22.16 -8.20
N ASN A 268 -3.41 -21.21 -7.46
CA ASN A 268 -3.92 -20.85 -6.14
C ASN A 268 -4.73 -19.57 -6.25
N ILE A 269 -5.91 -19.56 -5.64
CA ILE A 269 -6.70 -18.33 -5.48
C ILE A 269 -6.21 -17.60 -4.24
N THR A 270 -5.84 -16.34 -4.38
CA THR A 270 -5.55 -15.46 -3.24
C THR A 270 -6.81 -14.67 -2.92
N LEU A 271 -7.42 -14.96 -1.77
CA LEU A 271 -8.68 -14.38 -1.34
C LEU A 271 -8.44 -13.20 -0.42
N LEU A 272 -8.97 -12.04 -0.83
CA LEU A 272 -9.13 -10.86 0.00
C LEU A 272 -10.61 -10.71 0.27
N MET A 273 -11.04 -10.97 1.50
CA MET A 273 -12.45 -10.92 1.88
C MET A 273 -12.61 -10.20 3.22
N PRO A 274 -13.63 -9.33 3.37
CA PRO A 274 -13.88 -8.62 4.61
C PRO A 274 -14.07 -9.55 5.81
N GLN A 275 -13.47 -9.20 6.94
CA GLN A 275 -13.50 -9.96 8.19
C GLN A 275 -14.92 -10.25 8.71
N ASN A 276 -15.86 -9.33 8.45
CA ASN A 276 -17.24 -9.38 8.97
C ASN A 276 -18.22 -10.13 8.06
N ILE A 277 -17.78 -10.64 6.90
CA ILE A 277 -18.67 -11.38 6.00
C ILE A 277 -19.09 -12.70 6.65
N SER A 278 -20.38 -13.05 6.50
CA SER A 278 -20.91 -14.35 6.91
C SER A 278 -20.18 -15.49 6.22
N LEU A 279 -19.83 -16.50 7.00
CA LEU A 279 -19.10 -17.68 6.55
C LEU A 279 -19.84 -18.45 5.45
N LYS A 280 -21.17 -18.31 5.34
CA LYS A 280 -21.97 -18.82 4.23
C LYS A 280 -21.40 -18.47 2.86
N ASN A 281 -20.94 -17.23 2.70
CA ASN A 281 -20.39 -16.76 1.43
C ASN A 281 -19.05 -17.43 1.12
N LEU A 282 -18.22 -17.67 2.15
CA LEU A 282 -16.98 -18.44 2.00
C LEU A 282 -17.26 -19.87 1.58
N VAL A 283 -18.20 -20.54 2.26
CA VAL A 283 -18.58 -21.93 1.97
C VAL A 283 -19.06 -22.06 0.52
N LYS A 284 -19.92 -21.14 0.08
CA LYS A 284 -20.40 -21.10 -1.30
C LYS A 284 -19.24 -20.96 -2.29
N LEU A 285 -18.30 -20.06 -2.01
CA LEU A 285 -17.11 -19.82 -2.83
C LEU A 285 -16.21 -21.06 -2.89
N GLU A 286 -15.85 -21.64 -1.75
CA GLU A 286 -14.95 -22.79 -1.68
C GLU A 286 -15.54 -24.02 -2.37
N ASN A 287 -16.81 -24.34 -2.12
CA ASN A 287 -17.47 -25.43 -2.82
C ASN A 287 -17.51 -25.20 -4.34
N ARG A 288 -17.70 -23.95 -4.79
CA ARG A 288 -17.62 -23.61 -6.21
C ARG A 288 -16.21 -23.80 -6.76
N LEU A 289 -15.18 -23.32 -6.08
CA LEU A 289 -13.77 -23.49 -6.48
C LEU A 289 -13.38 -24.97 -6.56
N THR A 290 -13.72 -25.76 -5.54
CA THR A 290 -13.51 -27.21 -5.52
C THR A 290 -14.21 -27.88 -6.70
N SER A 291 -15.47 -27.53 -6.99
CA SER A 291 -16.22 -28.07 -8.13
C SER A 291 -15.60 -27.75 -9.50
N LEU A 292 -14.86 -26.64 -9.60
CA LEU A 292 -14.16 -26.22 -10.81
C LEU A 292 -12.77 -26.86 -10.95
N GLY A 293 -12.27 -27.54 -9.91
CA GLY A 293 -10.98 -28.24 -9.89
C GLY A 293 -9.81 -27.41 -9.34
N TYR A 294 -10.09 -26.34 -8.60
CA TYR A 294 -9.06 -25.66 -7.80
C TYR A 294 -8.76 -26.48 -6.54
N LEU A 295 -7.49 -26.60 -6.19
CA LEU A 295 -7.05 -27.44 -5.05
C LEU A 295 -6.68 -26.64 -3.81
N SER A 296 -6.46 -25.33 -3.93
CA SER A 296 -6.08 -24.53 -2.77
C SER A 296 -6.49 -23.06 -2.87
N ILE A 297 -6.56 -22.44 -1.70
CA ILE A 297 -6.85 -21.03 -1.51
C ILE A 297 -5.87 -20.46 -0.49
N LYS A 298 -5.43 -19.22 -0.70
CA LYS A 298 -4.68 -18.45 0.29
C LYS A 298 -5.56 -17.32 0.82
N TYR A 299 -5.85 -17.34 2.11
CA TYR A 299 -6.58 -16.29 2.80
C TYR A 299 -5.62 -15.20 3.23
N ILE A 300 -5.71 -13.99 2.65
CA ILE A 300 -4.85 -12.88 3.07
C ILE A 300 -5.33 -12.32 4.41
N THR A 301 -4.39 -12.12 5.33
CA THR A 301 -4.62 -11.58 6.68
C THR A 301 -3.77 -10.33 6.91
N LYS A 302 -4.11 -9.56 7.95
CA LYS A 302 -3.28 -8.45 8.46
C LYS A 302 -2.80 -8.73 9.88
N PHE A 303 -1.69 -8.12 10.29
CA PHE A 303 -1.30 -8.09 11.69
C PHE A 303 -2.26 -7.26 12.53
N ASN A 304 -2.28 -7.54 13.83
CA ASN A 304 -2.92 -6.67 14.79
C ASN A 304 -2.19 -5.32 14.94
N ASP A 305 -0.86 -5.30 14.74
CA ASP A 305 -0.06 -4.08 14.72
C ASP A 305 -0.12 -3.38 13.35
N GLU A 306 -0.80 -2.23 13.29
CA GLU A 306 -0.93 -1.40 12.09
C GLU A 306 0.42 -0.93 11.53
N ALA A 307 1.46 -0.82 12.36
CA ALA A 307 2.79 -0.40 11.90
C ALA A 307 3.50 -1.46 11.04
N LEU A 308 3.03 -2.72 11.10
CA LEU A 308 3.58 -3.85 10.35
C LEU A 308 2.78 -4.20 9.09
N VAL A 309 1.72 -3.43 8.77
CA VAL A 309 0.84 -3.69 7.64
C VAL A 309 1.38 -3.00 6.38
N ASN A 310 1.82 -3.79 5.40
CA ASN A 310 2.16 -3.30 4.05
C ASN A 310 1.02 -3.61 3.08
N ARG A 311 0.67 -2.66 2.18
CA ARG A 311 -0.35 -2.91 1.16
C ARG A 311 0.01 -4.02 0.16
N PHE A 312 1.28 -4.36 0.00
CA PHE A 312 1.75 -5.46 -0.84
C PHE A 312 1.93 -6.77 -0.07
N ASP A 313 1.57 -6.78 1.22
CA ASP A 313 1.77 -7.95 2.05
C ASP A 313 0.92 -9.12 1.54
N ALA A 314 1.57 -10.24 1.26
CA ALA A 314 0.92 -11.43 0.78
C ALA A 314 0.75 -12.48 1.89
N ARG A 315 0.98 -12.10 3.15
CA ARG A 315 0.77 -12.95 4.33
C ARG A 315 -0.64 -13.50 4.41
N GLY A 316 -0.73 -14.69 5.00
CA GLY A 316 -2.01 -15.36 5.09
C GLY A 316 -1.91 -16.84 5.36
N LEU A 317 -3.06 -17.49 5.30
CA LEU A 317 -3.23 -18.91 5.57
C LEU A 317 -3.50 -19.65 4.26
N HIS A 318 -2.71 -20.68 3.96
CA HIS A 318 -2.86 -21.54 2.80
C HIS A 318 -3.70 -22.78 3.13
N LYS A 319 -4.89 -22.94 2.55
CA LYS A 319 -5.76 -24.08 2.77
C LYS A 319 -5.92 -24.91 1.50
N GLU A 320 -5.75 -26.22 1.64
CA GLU A 320 -6.20 -27.18 0.63
C GLU A 320 -7.72 -27.25 0.62
N LEU A 321 -8.30 -26.98 -0.54
CA LEU A 321 -9.73 -26.98 -0.73
C LEU A 321 -10.26 -28.41 -0.70
N HIS A 322 -11.29 -28.61 0.09
CA HIS A 322 -12.08 -29.82 0.12
C HIS A 322 -13.56 -29.44 0.03
N PHE A 323 -14.41 -30.45 -0.14
CA PHE A 323 -15.84 -30.21 -0.17
C PHE A 323 -16.36 -29.98 1.25
N ILE A 324 -17.03 -28.85 1.47
CA ILE A 324 -17.70 -28.52 2.73
C ILE A 324 -19.12 -29.07 2.63
N ASN A 325 -19.48 -29.95 3.56
CA ASN A 325 -20.83 -30.51 3.60
C ASN A 325 -21.84 -29.41 3.95
N THR A 326 -22.88 -29.28 3.13
CA THR A 326 -24.04 -28.41 3.37
C THR A 326 -25.32 -29.24 3.30
N PRO A 327 -26.44 -28.81 3.90
CA PRO A 327 -27.69 -29.57 3.90
C PRO A 327 -28.17 -29.97 2.49
N ASP A 328 -27.97 -29.09 1.51
CA ASP A 328 -28.37 -29.31 0.11
C ASP A 328 -27.39 -30.14 -0.74
N SER A 329 -26.15 -30.34 -0.28
CA SER A 329 -25.09 -30.91 -1.12
C SER A 329 -24.95 -32.43 -1.06
N ALA A 330 -25.72 -33.11 -0.20
CA ALA A 330 -25.73 -34.56 -0.06
C ALA A 330 -26.12 -35.33 -1.36
N SER A 331 -26.55 -34.66 -2.44
CA SER A 331 -27.15 -35.32 -3.61
C SER A 331 -26.60 -34.97 -5.01
N LYS A 332 -25.67 -34.00 -5.19
CA LYS A 332 -25.45 -33.42 -6.55
C LYS A 332 -24.01 -33.36 -7.08
N ILE A 333 -22.97 -33.60 -6.28
CA ILE A 333 -21.58 -33.48 -6.75
C ILE A 333 -20.83 -34.77 -6.42
N PRO A 334 -20.21 -35.46 -7.41
CA PRO A 334 -19.33 -36.58 -7.11
C PRO A 334 -18.16 -36.06 -6.28
N LEU A 335 -18.09 -36.48 -5.02
CA LEU A 335 -16.97 -36.15 -4.14
C LEU A 335 -15.67 -36.69 -4.76
N PRO A 336 -14.57 -35.93 -4.76
CA PRO A 336 -13.28 -36.49 -5.07
C PRO A 336 -12.99 -37.65 -4.10
N PRO A 337 -12.35 -38.74 -4.57
CA PRO A 337 -12.05 -39.87 -3.71
C PRO A 337 -11.26 -39.41 -2.48
N GLN A 338 -11.71 -39.80 -1.28
CA GLN A 338 -10.99 -39.52 -0.04
C GLN A 338 -9.54 -40.02 -0.16
N SER A 339 -8.59 -39.17 0.26
CA SER A 339 -7.19 -39.56 0.40
C SER A 339 -7.09 -40.79 1.33
N LYS A 340 -6.36 -41.81 0.89
CA LYS A 340 -6.29 -43.11 1.57
C LYS A 340 -5.37 -43.13 2.80
N ASP A 341 -4.68 -42.02 3.09
CA ASP A 341 -3.46 -42.07 3.91
C ASP A 341 -3.66 -41.71 5.39
N ALA A 342 -4.87 -41.32 5.83
CA ALA A 342 -5.19 -41.12 7.24
C ALA A 342 -6.59 -41.63 7.59
N VAL A 343 -6.67 -42.81 8.20
CA VAL A 343 -7.92 -43.31 8.80
C VAL A 343 -8.01 -42.70 10.19
N ALA A 344 -8.64 -41.54 10.31
CA ALA A 344 -8.93 -40.95 11.61
C ALA A 344 -9.81 -41.90 12.43
N SER A 345 -9.41 -42.19 13.67
CA SER A 345 -10.16 -43.07 14.58
C SER A 345 -11.04 -42.30 15.56
N LYS A 346 -10.74 -41.02 15.78
CA LYS A 346 -11.48 -40.13 16.68
C LYS A 346 -11.74 -38.79 16.00
N THR A 347 -12.93 -38.24 16.21
CA THR A 347 -13.31 -36.90 15.73
C THR A 347 -13.67 -36.00 16.90
N ILE A 348 -13.06 -34.82 16.98
CA ILE A 348 -13.41 -33.76 17.93
C ILE A 348 -14.22 -32.71 17.19
N LYS A 349 -15.44 -32.41 17.67
CA LYS A 349 -16.29 -31.39 17.07
C LYS A 349 -16.06 -30.04 17.74
N ILE A 350 -15.84 -29.02 16.93
CA ILE A 350 -15.70 -27.63 17.36
C ILE A 350 -16.85 -26.86 16.73
N TYR A 351 -17.76 -26.36 17.55
CA TYR A 351 -18.85 -25.51 17.11
C TYR A 351 -18.41 -24.06 17.18
N LEU A 352 -18.44 -23.37 16.05
CA LEU A 352 -18.18 -21.94 15.97
C LEU A 352 -19.48 -21.18 16.20
N SER A 353 -19.41 -20.14 17.02
CA SER A 353 -20.47 -19.14 17.20
C SER A 353 -19.87 -17.75 17.10
N GLU A 354 -20.71 -16.72 17.04
CA GLU A 354 -20.32 -15.32 16.78
C GLU A 354 -19.11 -14.86 17.61
N ASN A 355 -18.96 -15.33 18.86
CA ASN A 355 -17.85 -14.97 19.76
C ASN A 355 -17.43 -16.12 20.70
N ALA A 356 -17.54 -17.37 20.25
CA ALA A 356 -17.13 -18.52 21.06
C ALA A 356 -16.81 -19.75 20.21
N PHE A 357 -15.88 -20.54 20.72
CA PHE A 357 -15.56 -21.88 20.23
C PHE A 357 -16.06 -22.88 21.28
N ILE A 358 -16.92 -23.81 20.88
CA ILE A 358 -17.53 -24.76 21.82
C ILE A 358 -17.08 -26.17 21.47
N VAL A 359 -16.51 -26.87 22.46
CA VAL A 359 -16.07 -28.27 22.37
C VAL A 359 -16.64 -29.01 23.56
N ASP A 360 -17.33 -30.14 23.33
CA ASP A 360 -17.95 -30.95 24.39
C ASP A 360 -18.82 -30.14 25.38
N ASN A 361 -19.51 -29.11 24.88
CA ASN A 361 -20.31 -28.12 25.62
C ASN A 361 -19.53 -27.13 26.50
N GLU A 362 -18.20 -27.12 26.42
CA GLU A 362 -17.36 -26.12 27.08
C GLU A 362 -16.95 -25.02 26.10
N LYS A 363 -16.96 -23.77 26.59
CA LYS A 363 -16.51 -22.61 25.82
C LYS A 363 -15.00 -22.45 25.97
N ILE A 364 -14.30 -22.40 24.85
CA ILE A 364 -12.87 -22.13 24.75
C ILE A 364 -12.68 -20.67 24.34
N ALA A 365 -11.83 -19.93 25.06
CA ALA A 365 -11.49 -18.57 24.70
C ALA A 365 -10.51 -18.53 23.51
N GLU A 366 -10.51 -17.45 22.73
CA GLU A 366 -9.65 -17.30 21.55
C GLU A 366 -8.16 -17.49 21.88
N ASN A 367 -7.69 -16.92 22.98
CA ASN A 367 -6.31 -17.02 23.45
C ASN A 367 -5.94 -18.43 23.97
N GLU A 368 -6.91 -19.32 24.19
CA GLU A 368 -6.68 -20.70 24.66
C GLU A 368 -6.71 -21.72 23.51
N LEU A 369 -7.10 -21.32 22.31
CA LEU A 369 -7.26 -22.22 21.17
C LEU A 369 -5.97 -22.96 20.80
N VAL A 370 -4.83 -22.26 20.78
CA VAL A 370 -3.54 -22.87 20.44
C VAL A 370 -3.19 -23.96 21.45
N GLU A 371 -3.31 -23.69 22.75
CA GLU A 371 -3.06 -24.68 23.79
C GLU A 371 -4.03 -25.86 23.72
N PHE A 372 -5.31 -25.59 23.42
CA PHE A 372 -6.30 -26.63 23.21
C PHE A 372 -5.88 -27.57 22.06
N PHE A 373 -5.49 -27.02 20.91
CA PHE A 373 -5.05 -27.84 19.77
C PHE A 373 -3.77 -28.61 20.11
N ILE A 374 -2.76 -27.98 20.74
CA ILE A 374 -1.52 -28.65 21.15
C ILE A 374 -1.81 -29.89 22.00
N LYS A 375 -2.80 -29.83 22.91
CA LYS A 375 -3.18 -30.97 23.78
C LYS A 375 -3.87 -32.12 23.05
N HIS A 376 -4.46 -31.87 21.88
CA HIS A 376 -5.36 -32.82 21.21
C HIS A 376 -4.90 -33.27 19.83
N ILE A 377 -3.91 -32.61 19.21
CA ILE A 377 -3.39 -33.03 17.89
C ILE A 377 -2.65 -34.38 18.02
N ASP A 378 -3.10 -35.36 17.24
CA ASP A 378 -2.44 -36.65 17.01
C ASP A 378 -2.71 -37.09 15.56
N SER A 379 -1.89 -37.99 15.05
CA SER A 379 -2.02 -38.70 13.77
C SER A 379 -3.38 -39.37 13.52
N VAL A 380 -4.14 -39.67 14.57
CA VAL A 380 -5.45 -40.37 14.49
C VAL A 380 -6.65 -39.50 14.84
N ILE A 381 -6.43 -38.25 15.25
CA ILE A 381 -7.48 -37.32 15.68
C ILE A 381 -7.79 -36.35 14.54
N GLN A 382 -9.08 -36.27 14.19
CA GLN A 382 -9.59 -35.34 13.21
C GLN A 382 -10.45 -34.27 13.87
N PHE A 383 -10.30 -33.02 13.44
CA PHE A 383 -11.12 -31.92 13.92
C PHE A 383 -12.26 -31.64 12.93
N ASN A 384 -13.47 -31.53 13.46
CA ASN A 384 -14.66 -31.20 12.70
C ASN A 384 -15.13 -29.79 13.05
N TYR A 385 -14.95 -28.86 12.12
CA TYR A 385 -15.45 -27.50 12.26
C TYR A 385 -16.92 -27.46 11.87
N VAL A 386 -17.76 -27.10 12.83
CA VAL A 386 -19.21 -27.00 12.65
C VAL A 386 -19.60 -25.54 12.79
N TYR A 387 -20.20 -24.96 11.76
CA TYR A 387 -20.50 -23.53 11.73
C TYR A 387 -21.81 -23.24 10.99
N ASN A 388 -22.40 -22.07 11.26
CA ASN A 388 -23.69 -21.64 10.71
C ASN A 388 -23.62 -20.21 10.13
N ASP A 389 -24.78 -19.68 9.73
CA ASP A 389 -24.92 -18.36 9.11
C ASP A 389 -24.47 -17.18 9.98
N ASN A 390 -24.47 -17.35 11.30
CA ASN A 390 -24.13 -16.31 12.26
C ASN A 390 -22.61 -16.22 12.51
N VAL A 391 -21.81 -17.12 11.95
CA VAL A 391 -20.36 -17.12 12.11
C VAL A 391 -19.73 -16.18 11.08
N THR A 392 -18.81 -15.34 11.53
CA THR A 392 -18.06 -14.42 10.67
C THR A 392 -16.82 -15.09 10.09
N TYR A 393 -16.31 -14.53 8.99
CA TYR A 393 -15.05 -14.95 8.40
C TYR A 393 -13.86 -14.81 9.37
N GLN A 394 -13.83 -13.75 10.19
CA GLN A 394 -12.81 -13.57 11.22
C GLN A 394 -12.77 -14.76 12.19
N THR A 395 -13.91 -15.19 12.73
CA THR A 395 -13.99 -16.30 13.68
C THR A 395 -13.40 -17.59 13.10
N TYR A 396 -13.69 -17.85 11.82
CA TYR A 396 -13.12 -18.99 11.10
C TYR A 396 -11.61 -18.86 10.89
N ILE A 397 -11.12 -17.68 10.49
CA ILE A 397 -9.68 -17.42 10.31
C ILE A 397 -8.92 -17.57 11.62
N THR A 398 -9.44 -17.05 12.73
CA THR A 398 -8.88 -17.24 14.08
C THR A 398 -8.72 -18.72 14.42
N LEU A 399 -9.76 -19.54 14.18
CA LEU A 399 -9.71 -20.98 14.47
C LEU A 399 -8.68 -21.70 13.61
N LEU A 400 -8.69 -21.44 12.29
CA LEU A 400 -7.78 -22.06 11.34
C LEU A 400 -6.32 -21.66 11.63
N ALA A 401 -6.07 -20.37 11.91
CA ALA A 401 -4.77 -19.86 12.31
C ALA A 401 -4.27 -20.56 13.58
N SER A 402 -5.11 -20.63 14.61
CA SER A 402 -4.75 -21.26 15.90
C SER A 402 -4.42 -22.75 15.75
N HIS A 403 -5.19 -23.49 14.94
CA HIS A 403 -4.91 -24.90 14.68
C HIS A 403 -3.58 -25.07 13.94
N LYS A 404 -3.32 -24.25 12.93
CA LYS A 404 -2.07 -24.32 12.17
C LYS A 404 -0.85 -23.90 12.99
N GLN A 405 -0.99 -22.86 13.80
CA GLN A 405 0.01 -22.45 14.77
C GLN A 405 0.35 -23.59 15.72
N ALA A 406 -0.65 -24.22 16.34
CA ALA A 406 -0.45 -25.36 17.22
C ALA A 406 0.30 -26.52 16.54
N ILE A 407 -0.05 -26.82 15.29
CA ILE A 407 0.68 -27.82 14.50
C ILE A 407 2.12 -27.37 14.27
N GLN A 408 2.35 -26.13 13.82
CA GLN A 408 3.70 -25.62 13.58
C GLN A 408 4.55 -25.67 14.86
N ASP A 409 4.00 -25.28 16.01
CA ASP A 409 4.66 -25.32 17.31
C ASP A 409 5.02 -26.77 17.70
N LEU A 410 4.10 -27.72 17.54
CA LEU A 410 4.37 -29.15 17.77
C LEU A 410 5.46 -29.70 16.85
N ARG A 411 5.41 -29.32 15.56
CA ARG A 411 6.37 -29.77 14.55
C ARG A 411 7.76 -29.19 14.80
N TYR A 412 7.84 -27.90 15.14
CA TYR A 412 9.09 -27.21 15.47
C TYR A 412 9.74 -27.81 16.73
N ASN A 413 8.94 -28.08 17.76
CA ASN A 413 9.44 -28.64 19.02
C ASN A 413 9.88 -30.12 18.91
N ASP A 414 9.36 -30.88 17.94
CA ASP A 414 9.80 -32.26 17.64
C ASP A 414 10.78 -32.33 16.45
N GLU A 415 11.25 -31.20 15.92
CA GLU A 415 12.26 -31.17 14.85
C GLU A 415 13.61 -31.68 15.37
N ARG A 416 14.16 -32.69 14.70
CA ARG A 416 15.43 -33.32 15.09
C ARG A 416 16.56 -32.92 14.16
N VAL A 417 16.24 -32.67 12.90
CA VAL A 417 17.21 -32.38 11.84
C VAL A 417 16.96 -30.99 11.30
N LYS A 418 17.89 -30.07 11.54
CA LYS A 418 17.90 -28.75 10.87
C LYS A 418 18.63 -28.84 9.54
N LEU A 419 18.15 -28.11 8.53
CA LEU A 419 18.80 -28.05 7.22
C LEU A 419 20.16 -27.33 7.33
N LYS A 420 21.22 -27.98 6.87
CA LYS A 420 22.58 -27.44 6.84
C LYS A 420 22.95 -27.09 5.40
N PHE A 421 23.58 -25.94 5.21
CA PHE A 421 24.00 -25.46 3.89
C PHE A 421 25.52 -25.46 3.76
N GLU A 422 26.00 -25.78 2.57
CA GLU A 422 27.36 -25.58 2.09
C GLU A 422 27.53 -24.20 1.42
N ASP A 423 28.73 -23.92 0.91
CA ASP A 423 28.94 -22.81 -0.03
C ASP A 423 27.92 -22.90 -1.18
N TYR A 424 27.41 -21.75 -1.64
CA TYR A 424 26.36 -21.64 -2.67
C TYR A 424 24.96 -22.18 -2.29
N PHE A 425 24.59 -22.19 -1.00
CA PHE A 425 23.24 -22.55 -0.52
C PHE A 425 22.79 -23.98 -0.88
N ARG A 426 23.72 -24.91 -1.10
CA ARG A 426 23.39 -26.31 -1.35
C ARG A 426 23.12 -27.03 -0.03
N PRO A 427 21.97 -27.72 0.14
CA PRO A 427 21.68 -28.44 1.37
C PRO A 427 22.51 -29.74 1.48
N LEU A 428 23.27 -29.86 2.55
CA LEU A 428 24.18 -30.97 2.86
C LEU A 428 23.44 -32.25 3.28
N ASN A 429 22.44 -32.10 4.14
CA ASN A 429 21.70 -33.18 4.78
C ASN A 429 20.25 -33.27 4.29
N ARG A 430 20.01 -32.90 3.02
CA ARG A 430 18.66 -32.81 2.44
C ARG A 430 17.82 -34.06 2.66
N LYS A 431 18.37 -35.26 2.45
CA LYS A 431 17.63 -36.52 2.61
C LYS A 431 17.22 -36.78 4.06
N GLU A 432 18.10 -36.50 5.01
CA GLU A 432 17.81 -36.68 6.45
C GLU A 432 16.75 -35.67 6.90
N TYR A 433 16.87 -34.42 6.45
CA TYR A 433 15.89 -33.38 6.68
C TYR A 433 14.52 -33.77 6.10
N GLU A 434 14.45 -34.16 4.83
CA GLU A 434 13.20 -34.59 4.18
C GLU A 434 12.55 -35.78 4.90
N ALA A 435 13.34 -36.75 5.38
CA ALA A 435 12.83 -37.89 6.15
C ALA A 435 12.27 -37.46 7.52
N ASP A 436 12.93 -36.54 8.22
CA ASP A 436 12.44 -36.00 9.49
C ASP A 436 11.17 -35.16 9.30
N GLN A 437 11.12 -34.31 8.26
CA GLN A 437 9.92 -33.56 7.91
C GLN A 437 8.74 -34.49 7.58
N GLN A 438 8.95 -35.57 6.82
CA GLN A 438 7.91 -36.57 6.55
C GLN A 438 7.41 -37.25 7.84
N ARG A 439 8.32 -37.59 8.76
CA ARG A 439 7.95 -38.17 10.07
C ARG A 439 7.08 -37.20 10.87
N ILE A 440 7.49 -35.94 10.95
CA ILE A 440 6.81 -34.89 11.72
C ILE A 440 5.43 -34.59 11.12
N HIS A 441 5.31 -34.50 9.79
CA HIS A 441 4.03 -34.31 9.10
C HIS A 441 3.07 -35.48 9.31
N LYS A 442 3.57 -36.72 9.37
CA LYS A 442 2.75 -37.90 9.68
C LYS A 442 2.30 -37.95 11.15
N LYS A 443 3.14 -37.47 12.06
CA LYS A 443 2.87 -37.47 13.51
C LYS A 443 1.88 -36.37 13.91
N TYR A 444 2.02 -35.18 13.31
CA TYR A 444 1.16 -34.02 13.56
C TYR A 444 0.52 -33.54 12.25
N PRO A 445 -0.41 -34.32 11.67
CA PRO A 445 -1.09 -33.94 10.43
C PRO A 445 -2.14 -32.85 10.69
N LEU A 446 -2.47 -32.07 9.65
CA LEU A 446 -3.62 -31.18 9.66
C LEU A 446 -4.84 -31.96 9.15
N LEU A 447 -5.62 -32.55 10.05
CA LEU A 447 -6.82 -33.34 9.72
C LEU A 447 -8.08 -32.55 10.05
N ILE A 448 -8.69 -31.96 9.02
CA ILE A 448 -9.89 -31.14 9.14
C ILE A 448 -11.02 -31.74 8.29
N ILE A 449 -12.23 -31.75 8.83
CA ILE A 449 -13.49 -31.75 8.07
C ILE A 449 -14.33 -30.56 8.47
N GLU A 450 -15.19 -30.14 7.57
CA GLU A 450 -16.01 -28.97 7.73
C GLU A 450 -17.47 -29.30 7.41
N ASN A 451 -18.37 -28.89 8.31
CA ASN A 451 -19.81 -29.03 8.14
C ASN A 451 -20.48 -27.68 8.39
N TYR A 452 -21.22 -27.23 7.38
CA TYR A 452 -22.08 -26.08 7.48
C TYR A 452 -23.51 -26.53 7.83
N ILE A 453 -24.07 -25.93 8.87
CA ILE A 453 -25.44 -26.16 9.35
C ILE A 453 -26.26 -24.86 9.19
N GLU A 454 -27.50 -24.99 8.71
CA GLU A 454 -28.42 -23.86 8.55
C GLU A 454 -29.05 -23.42 9.87
#